data_AF-A0A1G9UXI4-F1
#
_entry.id   AF-A0A1G9UXI4-F1
#
_cell.length_a   1.000
_cell.length_b   1.000
_cell.length_c   1.000
_cell.angle_alpha   90.00
_cell.angle_beta   90.00
_cell.angle_gamma   90.00
#
_symmetry.space_group_name_H-M   'P 1'
#
loop_
_entity.id
_entity.type
_entity.pdbx_description
1 polymer ?
#
loop_
_entity_poly.entity_id
_entity_poly.type
_entity_poly.pdbx_seq_one_letter_code
_entity_poly.pdbx_strand_id
1 'polypeptide(L)'
;MSSFTISSPVHLAKAAYPAQKQSPAAAEQSFSTMLGEMLKNVNDSQRASNQATEQLVTGKTTDLHQAMIAAEKASLTLQTTLEIRNKVVEAYQEVMRTQL
;
A
#
# COMPACT_ATOMS: atom_id res chain seq x y z
N MET A 1 31.92 23.65 57.64
CA MET A 1 32.41 24.04 56.30
C MET A 1 32.66 22.76 55.51
N SER A 2 32.18 22.48 54.31
CA SER A 2 31.07 22.95 53.50
C SER A 2 30.86 21.81 52.50
N SER A 3 29.68 21.19 52.57
CA SER A 3 28.95 20.36 51.59
C SER A 3 29.68 19.78 50.37
N PHE A 4 29.73 18.45 50.30
CA PHE A 4 29.86 17.70 49.05
C PHE A 4 28.53 17.76 48.29
N THR A 5 28.52 18.40 47.11
CA THR A 5 27.37 18.41 46.19
C THR A 5 27.53 17.31 45.15
N ILE A 6 26.74 16.24 45.26
CA ILE A 6 26.41 15.36 44.13
C ILE A 6 24.93 15.60 43.82
N SER A 7 24.66 16.40 42.80
CA SER A 7 23.36 16.42 42.13
C SER A 7 23.54 17.06 40.76
N SER A 8 23.68 16.22 39.74
CA SER A 8 23.37 16.60 38.37
C SER A 8 22.27 15.66 37.91
N PRO A 9 21.03 16.14 37.75
CA PRO A 9 19.98 15.31 37.21
C PRO A 9 20.35 14.98 35.75
N VAL A 10 20.34 13.69 35.43
CA VAL A 10 20.31 13.22 34.06
C VAL A 10 19.09 13.86 33.40
N HIS A 11 19.33 14.88 32.58
CA HIS A 11 18.32 15.37 31.66
C HIS A 11 18.13 14.28 30.62
N LEU A 12 17.15 13.39 30.84
CA LEU A 12 16.55 12.62 29.76
C LEU A 12 15.91 13.64 28.82
N ALA A 13 16.68 14.11 27.85
CA ALA A 13 16.16 14.73 26.66
C ALA A 13 15.25 13.69 26.01
N LYS A 14 13.96 13.78 26.31
CA LYS A 14 12.90 13.16 25.53
C LYS A 14 13.13 13.64 24.11
N ALA A 15 13.75 12.81 23.29
CA ALA A 15 13.73 12.97 21.85
C ALA A 15 12.25 12.87 21.47
N ALA A 16 11.59 14.02 21.48
CA ALA A 16 10.27 14.20 20.93
C ALA A 16 10.45 14.00 19.43
N TYR A 17 10.31 12.76 18.99
CA TYR A 17 10.01 12.48 17.60
C TYR A 17 8.78 13.32 17.29
N PRO A 18 8.86 14.26 16.33
CA PRO A 18 7.66 14.98 15.92
C PRO A 18 6.75 13.93 15.29
N ALA A 19 5.71 13.54 16.03
CA ALA A 19 4.58 12.85 15.43
C ALA A 19 3.99 13.84 14.42
N GLN A 20 4.36 13.69 13.14
CA GLN A 20 3.70 14.39 12.06
C GLN A 20 2.21 14.04 12.17
N LYS A 21 1.41 15.00 12.60
CA LYS A 21 -0.04 14.96 12.46
C LYS A 21 -0.32 14.90 10.96
N GLN A 22 -0.41 13.70 10.40
CA GLN A 22 -0.99 13.51 9.09
C GLN A 22 -2.43 14.02 9.19
N SER A 23 -2.73 15.11 8.49
CA SER A 23 -4.08 15.60 8.41
C SER A 23 -4.93 14.59 7.63
N PRO A 24 -6.24 14.49 7.92
CA PRO A 24 -7.15 13.63 7.16
C PRO A 24 -7.04 13.83 5.64
N ALA A 25 -6.85 15.08 5.19
CA ALA A 25 -6.64 15.43 3.79
C ALA A 25 -5.34 14.85 3.18
N ALA A 26 -4.24 14.77 3.95
CA ALA A 26 -3.00 14.16 3.46
C ALA A 26 -3.12 12.63 3.33
N ALA A 27 -3.87 12.00 4.23
CA ALA A 27 -4.17 10.56 4.15
C ALA A 27 -5.06 10.23 2.94
N GLU A 28 -6.05 11.06 2.65
CA GLU A 28 -6.94 10.91 1.48
C GLU A 28 -6.16 10.99 0.16
N GLN A 29 -5.25 11.97 0.02
CA GLN A 29 -4.41 12.11 -1.17
C GLN A 29 -3.47 10.91 -1.36
N SER A 30 -2.88 10.41 -0.28
CA SER A 30 -2.02 9.21 -0.31
C SER A 30 -2.81 7.97 -0.74
N PHE A 31 -4.05 7.83 -0.24
CA PHE A 31 -4.92 6.73 -0.64
C PHE A 31 -5.31 6.80 -2.11
N SER A 32 -5.76 7.96 -2.59
CA SER A 32 -6.14 8.16 -4.00
C SER A 32 -4.99 7.78 -4.94
N THR A 33 -3.77 8.19 -4.60
CA THR A 33 -2.54 7.83 -5.34
C THR A 33 -2.31 6.32 -5.35
N MET A 34 -2.33 5.68 -4.17
CA MET A 34 -2.14 4.24 -4.03
C MET A 34 -3.20 3.44 -4.80
N LEU A 35 -4.47 3.83 -4.70
CA LEU A 35 -5.57 3.19 -5.44
C LEU A 35 -5.37 3.34 -6.95
N GLY A 36 -4.97 4.51 -7.42
CA GLY A 36 -4.64 4.75 -8.82
C GLY A 36 -3.53 3.84 -9.33
N GLU A 37 -2.45 3.68 -8.55
CA GLU A 37 -1.35 2.76 -8.88
C GLU A 37 -1.80 1.29 -8.92
N MET A 38 -2.65 0.87 -7.97
CA MET A 38 -3.18 -0.50 -7.95
C MET A 38 -4.07 -0.78 -9.16
N LEU A 39 -4.97 0.14 -9.51
CA LEU A 39 -5.81 0.02 -10.69
C LEU A 39 -4.96 -0.04 -11.97
N LYS A 40 -3.89 0.73 -12.04
CA LYS A 40 -2.91 0.65 -13.12
C LYS A 40 -2.24 -0.74 -13.17
N ASN A 41 -1.79 -1.27 -12.04
CA ASN A 41 -1.17 -2.59 -11.95
C ASN A 41 -2.11 -3.72 -12.37
N VAL A 42 -3.39 -3.64 -12.00
CA VAL A 42 -4.43 -4.57 -12.47
C VAL A 42 -4.59 -4.48 -13.98
N ASN A 43 -4.68 -3.26 -14.54
CA ASN A 43 -4.80 -3.06 -15.98
C ASN A 43 -3.59 -3.64 -16.73
N ASP A 44 -2.38 -3.35 -16.27
CA ASP A 44 -1.14 -3.81 -16.88
C ASP A 44 -1.04 -5.36 -16.82
N SER A 45 -1.43 -5.97 -15.70
CA SER A 45 -1.46 -7.43 -15.55
C SER A 45 -2.52 -8.09 -16.46
N GLN A 46 -3.71 -7.49 -16.58
CA GLN A 46 -4.74 -7.98 -17.50
C GLN A 46 -4.30 -7.89 -18.95
N ARG A 47 -3.65 -6.78 -19.34
CA ARG A 47 -3.11 -6.61 -20.71
C ARG A 47 -2.03 -7.64 -21.02
N ALA A 48 -1.15 -7.93 -20.07
CA ALA A 48 -0.13 -8.96 -20.22
C ALA A 48 -0.76 -10.35 -20.41
N SER A 49 -1.78 -10.70 -19.62
CA SER A 49 -2.55 -11.94 -19.78
C SER A 49 -3.21 -12.05 -21.16
N ASN A 50 -3.87 -10.98 -21.60
CA ASN A 50 -4.52 -10.94 -22.91
C ASN A 50 -3.51 -11.12 -24.05
N GLN A 51 -2.37 -10.42 -23.97
CA GLN A 51 -1.31 -10.52 -24.97
C GLN A 51 -0.70 -11.92 -25.03
N ALA A 52 -0.43 -12.54 -23.87
CA ALA A 52 0.10 -13.91 -23.82
C ALA A 52 -0.91 -14.91 -24.41
N THR A 53 -2.19 -14.73 -24.11
CA THR A 53 -3.28 -15.53 -24.67
C THR A 53 -3.38 -15.36 -26.19
N GLU A 54 -3.31 -14.13 -26.69
CA GLU A 54 -3.35 -13.84 -28.13
C GLU A 54 -2.17 -14.48 -28.85
N GLN A 55 -0.95 -14.37 -28.31
CA GLN A 55 0.24 -14.99 -28.87
C GLN A 55 0.12 -16.52 -28.93
N LEU A 56 -0.50 -17.12 -27.91
CA LEU A 56 -0.74 -18.56 -27.85
C LEU A 56 -1.75 -19.01 -28.92
N VAL A 57 -2.90 -18.33 -29.00
CA VAL A 57 -3.99 -18.69 -29.93
C VAL A 57 -3.60 -18.43 -31.39
N THR A 58 -2.78 -17.40 -31.63
CA THR A 58 -2.25 -17.10 -32.98
C THR A 58 -1.05 -17.97 -33.37
N GLY A 59 -0.58 -18.86 -32.48
CA GLY A 59 0.58 -19.73 -32.71
C GLY A 59 1.92 -18.99 -32.77
N LYS A 60 1.96 -17.70 -32.40
CA LYS A 60 3.21 -16.91 -32.28
C LYS A 60 4.07 -17.39 -31.11
N THR A 61 3.45 -18.02 -30.11
CA THR A 61 4.14 -18.76 -29.05
C THR A 61 3.41 -20.07 -28.80
N THR A 62 4.15 -21.09 -28.39
CA THR A 62 3.59 -22.38 -27.91
C THR A 62 3.64 -22.50 -26.39
N ASP A 63 4.11 -21.46 -25.71
CA ASP A 63 4.25 -21.44 -24.26
C ASP A 63 2.91 -21.20 -23.56
N LEU A 64 2.13 -22.28 -23.42
CA LEU A 64 0.88 -22.31 -22.67
C LEU A 64 1.10 -21.93 -21.20
N HIS A 65 2.24 -22.30 -20.61
CA HIS A 65 2.52 -22.04 -19.21
C HIS A 65 2.61 -20.54 -18.93
N GLN A 66 3.26 -19.77 -19.81
CA GLN A 66 3.34 -18.32 -19.66
C GLN A 66 1.96 -17.65 -19.75
N ALA A 67 1.09 -18.10 -20.67
CA ALA A 67 -0.27 -17.58 -20.76
C ALA A 67 -1.08 -17.88 -19.50
N MET A 68 -0.98 -19.11 -18.98
CA MET A 68 -1.62 -19.49 -17.72
C MET A 68 -1.10 -18.70 -16.53
N ILE A 69 0.22 -18.54 -16.39
CA ILE A 69 0.85 -17.76 -15.30
C ILE A 69 0.40 -16.30 -15.38
N ALA A 70 0.38 -15.71 -16.58
CA ALA A 70 -0.06 -14.33 -16.76
C ALA A 70 -1.53 -14.16 -16.37
N ALA A 71 -2.40 -15.12 -16.72
CA ALA A 71 -3.80 -15.12 -16.33
C ALA A 71 -3.97 -15.24 -14.80
N GLU A 72 -3.27 -16.18 -14.16
CA GLU A 72 -3.31 -16.36 -12.70
C GLU A 72 -2.82 -15.11 -11.98
N LYS A 73 -1.74 -14.50 -12.46
CA LYS A 73 -1.20 -13.26 -11.92
C LYS A 73 -2.21 -12.11 -12.03
N ALA A 74 -2.90 -11.98 -13.17
CA ALA A 74 -3.94 -10.96 -13.34
C ALA A 74 -5.10 -11.16 -12.35
N SER A 75 -5.56 -12.41 -12.19
CA SER A 75 -6.62 -12.78 -11.24
C SER A 75 -6.23 -12.45 -9.79
N LEU A 76 -5.05 -12.89 -9.35
CA LEU A 76 -4.54 -12.64 -8.00
C LEU A 76 -4.34 -11.13 -7.73
N THR A 77 -3.82 -10.39 -8.70
CA THR A 77 -3.61 -8.93 -8.58
C THR A 77 -4.94 -8.21 -8.42
N LEU A 78 -5.97 -8.61 -9.17
CA LEU A 78 -7.33 -8.09 -9.02
C LEU A 78 -7.90 -8.38 -7.63
N GLN A 79 -7.83 -9.64 -7.19
CA GLN A 79 -8.31 -10.03 -5.85
C GLN A 79 -7.63 -9.24 -4.75
N THR A 80 -6.32 -9.10 -4.82
CA THR A 80 -5.52 -8.31 -3.87
C THR A 80 -5.96 -6.85 -3.86
N THR A 81 -6.23 -6.27 -5.03
CA THR A 81 -6.72 -4.89 -5.14
C THR A 81 -8.09 -4.71 -4.50
N LEU A 82 -8.98 -5.69 -4.64
CA LEU A 82 -10.30 -5.67 -4.00
C LEU A 82 -10.19 -5.72 -2.46
N GLU A 83 -9.32 -6.59 -1.94
CA GLU A 83 -9.07 -6.66 -0.49
C GLU A 83 -8.52 -5.34 0.05
N ILE A 84 -7.56 -4.74 -0.65
CA ILE A 84 -6.99 -3.46 -0.23
C ILE A 84 -8.06 -2.36 -0.28
N ARG A 85 -8.88 -2.32 -1.34
CA ARG A 85 -10.00 -1.38 -1.43
C ARG A 85 -10.92 -1.49 -0.21
N ASN A 86 -11.29 -2.72 0.18
CA ASN A 86 -12.15 -2.94 1.35
C ASN A 86 -11.48 -2.43 2.63
N LYS A 87 -10.21 -2.78 2.85
CA LYS A 87 -9.45 -2.35 4.04
C LYS A 87 -9.29 -0.85 4.14
N VAL A 88 -9.12 -0.15 3.02
CA VAL A 88 -9.00 1.31 3.08
C VAL A 88 -10.35 1.98 3.32
N VAL A 89 -11.44 1.45 2.77
CA VAL A 89 -12.79 1.95 3.11
C VAL A 89 -13.06 1.79 4.61
N GLU A 90 -12.72 0.64 5.20
CA GLU A 90 -12.79 0.42 6.66
C GLU A 90 -11.94 1.43 7.43
N ALA A 91 -10.69 1.64 7.02
CA ALA A 91 -9.78 2.59 7.67
C ALA A 91 -10.30 4.04 7.60
N TYR A 92 -10.87 4.45 6.47
CA TYR A 92 -11.49 5.76 6.32
C TYR A 92 -12.68 5.94 7.29
N GLN A 93 -13.54 4.93 7.40
CA GLN A 93 -14.67 4.96 8.33
C GLN A 93 -14.21 5.06 9.80
N GLU A 94 -13.15 4.35 10.18
CA GLU A 94 -12.62 4.36 11.54
C GLU A 94 -11.97 5.71 11.92
N VAL A 95 -11.24 6.34 10.98
CA VAL A 95 -10.68 7.70 11.17
C VAL A 95 -11.80 8.71 11.43
N MET A 96 -12.89 8.65 10.67
CA MET A 96 -14.04 9.53 10.86
C MET A 96 -14.72 9.29 12.22
N ARG A 97 -14.79 8.04 12.68
CA ARG A 97 -15.37 7.67 13.98
C ARG A 97 -14.55 8.15 15.18
N THR A 98 -13.22 8.18 15.05
CA THR A 98 -12.31 8.59 16.13
C THR A 98 -12.12 10.11 16.27
N GLN A 99 -12.53 10.89 15.26
CA GLN A 99 -12.51 12.36 15.30
C GLN A 99 -13.82 13.01 15.77
N LEU A 100 -14.93 12.26 15.86
CA LEU A 100 -16.16 12.67 16.52
C LEU A 100 -16.08 12.40 18.03
#